data_AF-A0A7D9JQ29-F1
#
_entry.id   AF-A0A7D9JQ29-F1
#
_cell.length_a   1.000
_cell.length_b   1.000
_cell.length_c   1.000
_cell.angle_alpha   90.00
_cell.angle_beta   90.00
_cell.angle_gamma   90.00
#
_symmetry.space_group_name_H-M   'P 1'
#
loop_
_entity.id
_entity.type
_entity.pdbx_description
1 polymer ?
#
loop_
_entity_poly.entity_id
_entity_poly.type
_entity_poly.pdbx_seq_one_letter_code
_entity_poly.pdbx_strand_id
1 'polypeptide(L)'
;MSESKDVFAAASEVTGRAMEAFFSYVPGGSYSFLLKCDRAVVRDLGVIAVSLYSIYKLTPVLERTIEGVVNRCLEHPRRDQDPPKTSPGSLHVKLRCLTDERFLEVWRYYKSGKMKERLQEEFSKSGIEVKGLKIEIENLEKVNETKRAIESR
;
A
#
# COMPACT_ATOMS: atom_id res chain seq x y z
N MET A 1 -13.61 -29.87 35.22
CA MET A 1 -13.16 -29.33 33.91
C MET A 1 -13.56 -27.85 33.74
N SER A 2 -13.32 -27.00 34.75
CA SER A 2 -13.71 -25.56 34.68
C SER A 2 -12.51 -24.62 34.57
N GLU A 3 -11.35 -24.99 35.14
CA GLU A 3 -10.18 -24.09 35.21
C GLU A 3 -9.49 -23.84 33.86
N SER A 4 -9.55 -24.77 32.90
CA SER A 4 -8.83 -24.61 31.63
C SER A 4 -9.44 -23.57 30.68
N LYS A 5 -10.73 -23.22 30.83
CA LYS A 5 -11.37 -22.21 29.98
C LYS A 5 -11.01 -20.79 30.42
N ASP A 6 -10.88 -20.57 31.72
CA ASP A 6 -10.52 -19.26 32.28
C ASP A 6 -9.04 -18.91 32.00
N VAL A 7 -8.15 -19.90 31.98
CA VAL A 7 -6.74 -19.71 31.60
C VAL A 7 -6.59 -19.36 30.11
N PHE A 8 -7.40 -19.96 29.22
CA PHE A 8 -7.38 -19.62 27.79
C PHE A 8 -7.97 -18.24 27.51
N ALA A 9 -9.04 -17.85 28.21
CA ALA A 9 -9.61 -16.52 28.11
C ALA A 9 -8.61 -15.45 28.62
N ALA A 10 -8.00 -15.68 29.78
CA ALA A 10 -6.99 -14.81 30.34
C ALA A 10 -5.73 -14.72 29.45
N ALA A 11 -5.27 -15.83 28.87
CA ALA A 11 -4.15 -15.83 27.93
C ALA A 11 -4.49 -15.04 26.65
N SER A 12 -5.69 -15.21 26.10
CA SER A 12 -6.13 -14.45 24.91
C SER A 12 -6.26 -12.95 25.21
N GLU A 13 -6.70 -12.58 26.40
CA GLU A 13 -6.85 -11.19 26.82
C GLU A 13 -5.50 -10.52 27.13
N VAL A 14 -4.57 -11.25 27.75
CA VAL A 14 -3.19 -10.80 27.97
C VAL A 14 -2.43 -10.69 26.64
N THR A 15 -2.64 -11.60 25.70
CA THR A 15 -2.04 -11.51 24.36
C THR A 15 -2.65 -10.36 23.55
N GLY A 16 -3.97 -10.15 23.65
CA GLY A 16 -4.67 -9.02 23.04
C GLY A 16 -4.19 -7.67 23.59
N ARG A 17 -4.10 -7.53 24.91
CA ARG A 17 -3.58 -6.31 25.57
C ARG A 17 -2.09 -6.13 25.37
N ALA A 18 -1.29 -7.19 25.29
CA ALA A 18 0.13 -7.11 24.97
C ALA A 18 0.35 -6.68 23.51
N MET A 19 -0.49 -7.13 22.56
CA MET A 19 -0.48 -6.63 21.19
C MET A 19 -0.95 -5.18 21.13
N GLU A 20 -2.03 -4.78 21.81
CA GLU A 20 -2.46 -3.38 21.90
C GLU A 20 -1.40 -2.49 22.56
N ALA A 21 -0.67 -2.97 23.57
CA ALA A 21 0.45 -2.27 24.18
C ALA A 21 1.69 -2.24 23.28
N PHE A 22 1.96 -3.28 22.47
CA PHE A 22 3.00 -3.26 21.44
C PHE A 22 2.67 -2.25 20.32
N PHE A 23 1.40 -2.12 19.95
CA PHE A 23 0.90 -1.12 18.99
C PHE A 23 0.67 0.27 19.60
N SER A 24 0.81 0.42 20.92
CA SER A 24 0.83 1.73 21.58
C SER A 24 2.14 2.49 21.36
N TYR A 25 3.14 1.83 20.76
CA TYR A 25 4.47 2.38 20.48
C TYR A 25 4.55 2.87 19.03
N VAL A 26 4.37 4.19 18.87
CA VAL A 26 4.63 5.03 17.69
C VAL A 26 4.04 4.56 16.34
N PRO A 27 3.07 5.28 15.75
CA PRO A 27 2.71 5.04 14.36
C PRO A 27 3.92 5.28 13.45
N GLY A 28 4.47 4.22 12.85
CA GLY A 28 5.61 4.30 11.92
C GLY A 28 5.40 5.28 10.77
N GLY A 29 4.14 5.54 10.41
CA GLY A 29 3.75 6.67 9.56
C GLY A 29 2.80 6.23 8.45
N SER A 30 2.51 7.15 7.54
CA SER A 30 1.62 6.85 6.40
C SER A 30 2.07 7.55 5.14
N TYR A 31 1.85 6.91 4.00
CA TYR A 31 2.04 7.46 2.66
C TYR A 31 0.69 7.65 1.97
N SER A 32 0.55 8.76 1.25
CA SER A 32 -0.49 8.97 0.23
C SER A 32 0.22 9.02 -1.11
N PHE A 33 0.13 7.93 -1.87
CA PHE A 33 0.69 7.86 -3.21
C PHE A 33 -0.36 8.24 -4.24
N LEU A 34 0.07 8.97 -5.26
CA LEU A 34 -0.72 9.30 -6.43
C LEU A 34 -0.08 8.63 -7.65
N LEU A 35 -0.82 7.69 -8.27
CA LEU A 35 -0.37 6.97 -9.46
C LEU A 35 -0.90 7.64 -10.73
N LYS A 36 0.02 8.09 -11.59
CA LYS A 36 -0.29 8.74 -12.87
C LYS A 36 0.38 8.00 -14.03
N CYS A 37 -0.21 8.07 -15.21
CA CYS A 37 0.40 7.60 -16.45
C CYS A 37 -0.02 8.52 -17.60
N ASP A 38 0.80 8.58 -18.64
CA ASP A 38 0.47 9.35 -19.85
C ASP A 38 -0.51 8.58 -20.75
N ARG A 39 -0.46 7.25 -20.72
CA ARG A 39 -1.34 6.37 -21.48
C ARG A 39 -1.42 4.99 -20.84
N ALA A 40 -2.60 4.37 -20.86
CA ALA A 40 -2.78 3.00 -20.44
C ALA A 40 -3.63 2.21 -21.45
N VAL A 41 -3.28 0.95 -21.70
CA VAL A 41 -3.95 0.09 -22.68
C VAL A 41 -4.27 -1.25 -22.06
N VAL A 42 -5.53 -1.70 -22.16
CA VAL A 42 -5.94 -3.05 -21.73
C VAL A 42 -5.85 -3.97 -22.95
N ARG A 43 -4.91 -4.93 -22.93
CA ARG A 43 -4.59 -5.80 -24.07
C ARG A 43 -5.79 -6.58 -24.58
N ASP A 44 -6.55 -7.18 -23.68
CA ASP A 44 -7.65 -8.09 -24.03
C ASP A 44 -8.89 -7.38 -24.58
N LEU A 45 -9.03 -6.08 -24.31
CA LEU A 45 -10.18 -5.29 -24.74
C LEU A 45 -9.86 -4.31 -25.88
N GLY A 46 -8.58 -4.17 -26.25
CA GLY A 46 -8.15 -3.13 -27.21
C GLY A 46 -8.45 -1.70 -26.76
N VAL A 47 -8.79 -1.49 -25.48
CA VAL A 47 -9.20 -0.19 -24.95
C VAL A 47 -7.95 0.64 -24.71
N ILE A 48 -7.84 1.74 -25.45
CA ILE A 48 -6.84 2.77 -25.23
C ILE A 48 -7.45 3.83 -24.31
N ALA A 49 -6.95 3.90 -23.08
CA ALA A 49 -7.33 4.90 -22.11
C ALA A 49 -6.23 5.95 -21.94
N VAL A 50 -6.63 7.21 -21.77
CA VAL A 50 -5.70 8.32 -21.56
C VAL A 50 -5.11 8.30 -20.14
N SER A 51 -5.77 7.63 -19.19
CA SER A 51 -5.29 7.54 -17.81
C SER A 51 -5.62 6.19 -17.16
N LEU A 52 -4.85 5.80 -16.13
CA LEU A 52 -5.14 4.66 -15.25
C LEU A 52 -6.50 4.81 -14.57
N TYR A 53 -6.90 6.03 -14.22
CA TYR A 53 -8.20 6.30 -13.62
C TYR A 53 -9.36 5.94 -14.56
N SER A 54 -9.23 6.24 -15.86
CA SER A 54 -10.23 5.88 -16.86
C SER A 54 -10.40 4.36 -16.98
N ILE A 55 -9.31 3.58 -16.85
CA ILE A 55 -9.38 2.11 -16.80
C ILE A 55 -10.05 1.64 -15.50
N TYR A 56 -9.66 2.23 -14.36
CA TYR A 56 -10.21 1.91 -13.04
C TYR A 56 -11.73 2.07 -12.97
N LYS A 57 -12.28 3.09 -13.64
CA LYS A 57 -13.73 3.36 -13.68
C LYS A 57 -14.48 2.65 -14.80
N LEU A 58 -13.80 1.96 -15.71
CA LEU A 58 -14.44 1.41 -16.90
C LEU A 58 -15.36 0.22 -16.55
N THR A 59 -14.86 -0.72 -15.75
CA THR A 59 -15.62 -1.89 -15.30
C THR A 59 -15.20 -2.33 -13.90
N PRO A 60 -16.09 -2.98 -13.12
CA PRO A 60 -15.74 -3.55 -11.81
C PRO A 60 -14.61 -4.60 -11.88
N VAL A 61 -14.45 -5.27 -13.02
CA VAL A 61 -13.36 -6.24 -13.23
C VAL A 61 -12.02 -5.52 -13.28
N LEU A 62 -11.93 -4.41 -14.03
CA LEU A 62 -10.70 -3.63 -14.14
C LEU A 62 -10.36 -2.89 -12.85
N GLU A 63 -11.37 -2.43 -12.11
CA GLU A 63 -11.22 -1.90 -10.76
C GLU A 63 -10.47 -2.90 -9.86
N ARG A 64 -11.00 -4.13 -9.73
CA ARG A 64 -10.38 -5.21 -8.94
C ARG A 64 -9.00 -5.60 -9.45
N THR A 65 -8.80 -5.61 -10.76
CA THR A 65 -7.48 -5.91 -11.35
C THR A 65 -6.45 -4.89 -10.91
N ILE A 66 -6.77 -3.59 -10.95
CA ILE A 66 -5.83 -2.55 -10.54
C ILE A 66 -5.60 -2.58 -9.02
N GLU A 67 -6.65 -2.78 -8.22
CA GLU A 67 -6.49 -2.96 -6.76
C GLU A 67 -5.61 -4.16 -6.44
N GLY A 68 -5.80 -5.27 -7.14
CA GLY A 68 -4.95 -6.45 -7.03
C GLY A 68 -3.49 -6.19 -7.40
N VAL A 69 -3.23 -5.38 -8.44
CA VAL A 69 -1.86 -4.96 -8.81
C VAL A 69 -1.22 -4.12 -7.71
N VAL A 70 -1.93 -3.11 -7.20
CA VAL A 70 -1.44 -2.23 -6.13
C VAL A 70 -1.15 -3.04 -4.88
N ASN A 71 -2.06 -3.94 -4.51
CA ASN A 71 -1.88 -4.84 -3.38
C ASN A 71 -0.67 -5.75 -3.59
N ARG A 72 -0.55 -6.49 -4.70
CA ARG A 72 0.64 -7.33 -4.93
C ARG A 72 1.97 -6.56 -4.94
N CYS A 73 1.96 -5.28 -5.29
CA CYS A 73 3.16 -4.46 -5.27
C CYS A 73 3.52 -3.96 -3.86
N LEU A 74 2.54 -3.52 -3.07
CA LEU A 74 2.76 -2.83 -1.80
C LEU A 74 2.49 -3.70 -0.57
N GLU A 75 1.59 -4.68 -0.71
CA GLU A 75 1.24 -5.73 0.24
C GLU A 75 2.17 -6.93 -0.01
N HIS A 76 3.44 -6.81 0.39
CA HIS A 76 4.17 -8.03 0.73
C HIS A 76 3.42 -8.69 1.89
N PRO A 77 3.26 -10.03 1.94
CA PRO A 77 2.51 -10.71 2.99
C PRO A 77 3.25 -10.58 4.33
N ARG A 78 3.03 -9.48 5.05
CA ARG A 78 3.68 -9.14 6.30
C ARG A 78 2.70 -8.39 7.20
N ARG A 79 2.78 -8.67 8.50
CA ARG A 79 1.80 -8.25 9.52
C ARG A 79 2.00 -6.81 10.02
N ASP A 80 2.90 -6.05 9.40
CA ASP A 80 3.39 -4.73 9.83
C ASP A 80 2.87 -3.58 8.94
N GLN A 81 1.82 -3.82 8.16
CA GLN A 81 1.23 -2.84 7.24
C GLN A 81 -0.27 -3.06 7.07
N ASP A 82 -1.04 -1.97 6.98
CA ASP A 82 -2.44 -2.06 6.55
C ASP A 82 -2.51 -2.29 5.03
N PRO A 83 -3.54 -2.99 4.53
CA PRO A 83 -3.80 -3.10 3.10
C PRO A 83 -3.90 -1.72 2.44
N PRO A 84 -3.29 -1.51 1.27
CA PRO A 84 -3.40 -0.26 0.54
C PRO A 84 -4.88 0.07 0.27
N LYS A 85 -5.28 1.32 0.54
CA LYS A 85 -6.63 1.80 0.21
C LYS A 85 -6.58 2.68 -1.03
N THR A 86 -7.29 2.26 -2.07
CA THR A 86 -7.50 2.98 -3.33
C THR A 86 -8.70 3.92 -3.24
N SER A 87 -8.58 5.17 -3.67
CA SER A 87 -9.74 6.10 -3.76
C SER A 87 -9.91 6.70 -5.17
N PRO A 88 -11.16 7.00 -5.59
CA PRO A 88 -11.46 7.57 -6.90
C PRO A 88 -10.98 9.03 -7.03
N GLY A 89 -10.62 9.44 -8.24
CA GLY A 89 -10.17 10.79 -8.60
C GLY A 89 -8.86 10.79 -9.38
N SER A 90 -7.92 9.94 -8.96
CA SER A 90 -6.66 9.66 -9.64
C SER A 90 -5.89 8.62 -8.84
N LEU A 91 -6.31 7.35 -8.93
CA LEU A 91 -5.74 6.18 -8.25
C LEU A 91 -4.84 6.48 -7.03
N HIS A 92 -5.44 7.11 -6.01
CA HIS A 92 -4.72 7.47 -4.79
C HIS A 92 -4.60 6.22 -3.94
N VAL A 93 -3.42 5.95 -3.44
CA VAL A 93 -3.11 4.76 -2.65
C VAL A 93 -2.61 5.21 -1.28
N LYS A 94 -3.41 4.96 -0.24
CA LYS A 94 -2.99 5.18 1.14
C LYS A 94 -2.34 3.94 1.70
N LEU A 95 -1.13 4.09 2.24
CA LEU A 95 -0.36 3.03 2.88
C LEU A 95 -0.04 3.43 4.32
N ARG A 96 -0.43 2.60 5.30
CA ARG A 96 -0.05 2.80 6.70
C ARG A 96 1.04 1.82 7.08
N CYS A 97 2.14 2.32 7.60
CA CYS A 97 3.23 1.52 8.15
C CYS A 97 3.04 1.41 9.67
N LEU A 98 3.04 0.19 10.19
CA LEU A 98 2.88 -0.05 11.63
C LEU A 98 4.20 0.09 12.41
N THR A 99 5.35 0.07 11.71
CA THR A 99 6.70 0.20 12.30
C THR A 99 7.55 1.25 11.57
N ASP A 100 8.52 1.81 12.29
CA ASP A 100 9.50 2.77 11.77
C ASP A 100 10.39 2.14 10.68
N GLU A 101 10.81 0.89 10.89
CA GLU A 101 11.61 0.14 9.92
C GLU A 101 10.85 0.00 8.60
N ARG A 102 9.56 -0.35 8.68
CA ARG A 102 8.73 -0.50 7.49
C ARG A 102 8.54 0.83 6.78
N PHE A 103 8.34 1.91 7.54
CA PHE A 103 8.25 3.25 6.97
C PHE A 103 9.51 3.62 6.18
N LEU A 104 10.70 3.37 6.74
CA LEU A 104 11.98 3.64 6.07
C LEU A 104 12.24 2.71 4.87
N GLU A 105 11.83 1.45 4.93
CA GLU A 105 11.90 0.53 3.79
C GLU A 105 11.06 1.03 2.61
N VAL A 106 9.80 1.43 2.86
CA VAL A 106 8.92 1.98 1.83
C VAL A 106 9.53 3.24 1.21
N TRP A 107 10.11 4.12 2.04
CA TRP A 107 10.84 5.30 1.56
C TRP A 107 11.99 4.93 0.62
N ARG A 108 12.85 3.99 1.03
CA ARG A 108 13.99 3.53 0.22
C ARG A 108 13.52 2.87 -1.07
N TYR A 109 12.47 2.06 -1.00
CA TYR A 109 11.88 1.38 -2.15
C TYR A 109 11.32 2.37 -3.17
N TYR A 110 10.61 3.40 -2.71
CA TYR A 110 10.16 4.52 -3.53
C TYR A 110 11.35 5.28 -4.15
N LYS A 111 12.31 5.74 -3.33
CA LYS A 111 13.46 6.54 -3.79
C LYS A 111 14.34 5.80 -4.80
N SER A 112 14.45 4.47 -4.64
CA SER A 112 15.24 3.63 -5.55
C SER A 112 14.63 3.44 -6.94
N GLY A 113 13.38 3.84 -7.15
CA GLY A 113 12.64 3.59 -8.39
C GLY A 113 12.07 2.17 -8.53
N LYS A 114 12.52 1.21 -7.70
CA LYS A 114 12.05 -0.18 -7.73
C LYS A 114 10.54 -0.33 -7.56
N MET A 115 9.90 0.57 -6.79
CA MET A 115 8.44 0.60 -6.66
C MET A 115 7.75 0.83 -8.00
N LYS A 116 8.28 1.76 -8.81
CA LYS A 116 7.77 2.04 -10.16
C LYS A 116 7.98 0.85 -11.08
N GLU A 117 9.18 0.27 -11.09
CA GLU A 117 9.49 -0.89 -11.92
C GLU A 117 8.55 -2.06 -11.61
N ARG A 118 8.33 -2.33 -10.33
CA ARG A 118 7.44 -3.41 -9.90
C ARG A 118 5.98 -3.16 -10.25
N LEU A 119 5.48 -1.93 -10.08
CA LEU A 119 4.13 -1.59 -10.52
C LEU A 119 3.97 -1.77 -12.04
N GLN A 120 4.94 -1.33 -12.83
CA GLN A 120 4.91 -1.53 -14.29
C GLN A 120 4.90 -3.02 -14.68
N GLU A 121 5.70 -3.84 -13.99
CA GLU A 121 5.73 -5.28 -14.19
C GLU A 121 4.38 -5.93 -13.86
N GLU A 122 3.79 -5.61 -12.71
CA GLU A 122 2.52 -6.17 -12.26
C GLU A 122 1.32 -5.71 -13.11
N PHE A 123 1.31 -4.45 -13.58
CA PHE A 123 0.33 -3.99 -14.56
C PHE A 123 0.43 -4.80 -15.87
N SER A 124 1.65 -4.98 -16.39
CA SER A 124 1.89 -5.75 -17.62
C SER A 124 1.43 -7.20 -17.49
N LYS A 125 1.74 -7.87 -16.36
CA LYS A 125 1.26 -9.23 -16.05
C LYS A 125 -0.26 -9.32 -15.99
N SER A 126 -0.93 -8.23 -15.62
CA SER A 126 -2.38 -8.14 -15.52
C SER A 126 -3.05 -7.69 -16.82
N GLY A 127 -2.31 -7.66 -17.93
CA GLY A 127 -2.82 -7.27 -19.24
C GLY A 127 -2.98 -5.76 -19.44
N ILE A 128 -2.45 -4.94 -18.54
CA ILE A 128 -2.51 -3.48 -18.59
C ILE A 128 -1.13 -2.92 -18.95
N GLU A 129 -0.98 -2.39 -20.15
CA GLU A 129 0.25 -1.71 -20.55
C GLU A 129 0.18 -0.23 -20.17
N VAL A 130 1.09 0.23 -19.31
CA VAL A 130 1.16 1.62 -18.85
C VAL A 130 2.41 2.31 -19.41
N LYS A 131 2.22 3.46 -20.08
CA LYS A 131 3.30 4.33 -20.54
C LYS A 131 3.38 5.58 -19.68
N GLY A 132 4.61 5.98 -19.35
CA GLY A 132 4.85 7.17 -18.53
C GLY A 132 4.39 7.05 -17.08
N LEU A 133 4.45 5.86 -16.48
CA LEU A 133 4.05 5.68 -15.07
C LEU A 133 4.88 6.61 -14.15
N LYS A 134 4.19 7.38 -13.32
CA LYS A 134 4.72 8.26 -12.28
C LYS A 134 4.05 7.91 -10.95
N ILE A 135 4.84 7.95 -9.89
CA ILE A 135 4.40 7.78 -8.51
C ILE A 135 4.78 9.07 -7.80
N GLU A 136 3.79 9.75 -7.23
CA GLU A 136 4.01 10.95 -6.43
C GLU A 136 3.61 10.67 -4.99
N ILE A 137 4.36 11.17 -4.02
CA ILE A 137 3.96 11.17 -2.60
C ILE A 137 3.28 12.51 -2.35
N GLU A 138 1.96 12.51 -2.14
CA GLU A 138 1.18 13.73 -1.93
C GLU A 138 1.48 14.36 -0.57
N ASN A 139 1.69 13.54 0.46
CA ASN A 139 2.01 13.98 1.82
C ASN A 139 3.54 14.00 2.08
N LEU A 140 4.33 14.45 1.11
CA LEU A 140 5.79 14.38 1.15
C LEU A 140 6.39 15.12 2.36
N GLU A 141 5.84 16.28 2.72
CA GLU A 141 6.29 17.05 3.90
C GLU A 141 6.17 16.22 5.18
N LYS A 142 4.98 15.67 5.45
CA LYS A 142 4.72 14.79 6.61
C LYS A 142 5.58 13.53 6.60
N VAL A 143 5.81 12.95 5.42
CA VAL A 143 6.70 11.79 5.27
C VAL A 143 8.14 12.16 5.66
N ASN A 144 8.62 13.32 5.22
CA ASN A 144 9.97 13.80 5.57
C ASN A 144 10.10 14.13 7.07
N GLU A 145 9.08 14.73 7.68
CA GLU A 145 9.06 14.98 9.13
C GLU A 145 9.13 13.68 9.92
N THR A 146 8.31 12.70 9.56
CA THR A 146 8.29 11.37 10.18
C THR A 146 9.66 10.70 10.01
N LYS A 147 10.24 10.75 8.81
CA LYS A 147 11.57 10.22 8.54
C LYS A 147 12.64 10.82 9.45
N ARG A 148 12.66 12.16 9.58
CA ARG A 148 13.63 12.84 10.46
C ARG A 148 13.43 12.45 11.92
N ALA A 149 12.18 12.36 12.38
CA ALA A 149 11.86 11.96 13.74
C ALA A 149 12.30 10.52 14.05
N ILE A 150 12.19 9.61 13.08
CA ILE A 150 12.70 8.23 13.21
C ILE A 150 14.23 8.22 13.25
N GLU A 151 14.89 8.96 12.35
CA GLU A 151 16.36 9.00 12.25
C GLU A 151 17.03 9.72 13.43
N SER A 152 16.30 10.51 14.21
CA SER A 152 16.80 11.22 15.39
C SER A 152 16.62 10.48 16.72
N ARG A 153 16.01 9.29 16.70
CA ARG A 153 15.84 8.42 17.88
C ARG A 153 17.10 7.60 18.15
#